data_AF-A0A2W3ZEU1-F1
#
_entry.id   AF-A0A2W3ZEU1-F1
#
_cell.length_a   1.000
_cell.length_b   1.000
_cell.length_c   1.000
_cell.angle_alpha   90.00
_cell.angle_beta   90.00
_cell.angle_gamma   90.00
#
_symmetry.space_group_name_H-M   'P 1'
#
loop_
_entity.id
_entity.type
_entity.pdbx_description
1 polymer ?
#
loop_
_entity_poly.entity_id
_entity_poly.type
_entity_poly.pdbx_seq_one_letter_code
_entity_poly.pdbx_strand_id
1 'polypeptide(L)'
;MNFGKAIEKLKSSKKVARKGWNGKGIFIELQVPDEYSKMTHPYIYIDTTELVTDNPDAPKDRVPWLASQTDMLAEDWEVVE
;
A
#
# COMPACT_ATOMS: atom_id res chain seq x y z
N MET A 1 -9.23 -3.27 10.30
CA MET A 1 -8.77 -4.67 10.42
C MET A 1 -7.33 -4.66 10.91
N ASN A 2 -6.85 -5.72 11.58
CA ASN A 2 -5.45 -5.80 12.00
C ASN A 2 -4.50 -6.00 10.82
N PHE A 3 -3.19 -5.80 11.04
CA PHE A 3 -2.17 -5.95 10.01
C PHE A 3 -2.12 -7.36 9.40
N GLY A 4 -2.28 -8.41 10.20
CA GLY A 4 -2.30 -9.79 9.71
C GLY A 4 -3.40 -10.03 8.65
N LYS A 5 -4.62 -9.54 8.91
CA LYS A 5 -5.73 -9.58 7.94
C LYS A 5 -5.43 -8.71 6.72
N ALA A 6 -4.77 -7.57 6.88
CA ALA A 6 -4.35 -6.74 5.76
C ALA A 6 -3.40 -7.50 4.82
N ILE A 7 -2.44 -8.26 5.36
CA ILE A 7 -1.56 -9.15 4.58
C ILE A 7 -2.35 -10.24 3.84
N GLU A 8 -3.37 -10.85 4.48
CA GLU A 8 -4.24 -11.83 3.80
C GLU A 8 -5.01 -11.21 2.62
N LYS A 9 -5.47 -9.96 2.75
CA LYS A 9 -6.14 -9.22 1.68
C LYS A 9 -5.19 -8.88 0.54
N LEU A 10 -3.98 -8.42 0.85
CA LEU A 10 -2.92 -8.20 -0.14
C LEU A 10 -2.61 -9.47 -0.96
N LYS A 11 -2.47 -10.62 -0.28
CA LYS A 11 -2.28 -11.93 -0.95
C LYS A 11 -3.47 -12.34 -1.83
N SER A 12 -4.65 -11.78 -1.57
CA SER A 12 -5.87 -12.00 -2.36
C SER A 12 -6.08 -10.93 -3.45
N SER A 13 -5.01 -10.26 -3.87
CA SER A 13 -5.01 -9.19 -4.88
C SER A 13 -5.95 -8.03 -4.53
N LYS A 14 -6.08 -7.72 -3.23
CA LYS A 14 -6.80 -6.53 -2.76
C LYS A 14 -5.80 -5.44 -2.36
N LYS A 15 -6.15 -4.20 -2.66
CA LYS A 15 -5.48 -3.02 -2.14
C LYS A 15 -5.96 -2.75 -0.72
N VAL A 16 -5.07 -2.28 0.14
CA VAL A 16 -5.44 -1.89 1.51
C VAL A 16 -4.79 -0.56 1.88
N ALA A 17 -5.43 0.16 2.78
CA ALA A 17 -4.93 1.41 3.33
C ALA A 17 -5.22 1.47 4.82
N ARG A 18 -4.55 2.38 5.53
CA ARG A 18 -4.93 2.77 6.88
C ARG A 18 -6.03 3.82 6.80
N LYS A 19 -7.04 3.74 7.66
CA LYS A 19 -8.12 4.72 7.74
C LYS A 19 -7.60 6.16 7.95
N GLY A 20 -6.48 6.30 8.66
CA GLY A 20 -5.84 7.59 8.94
C GLY A 20 -4.87 8.10 7.86
N TRP A 21 -4.67 7.40 6.74
CA TRP A 21 -3.82 7.91 5.67
C TRP A 21 -4.46 9.14 5.01
N ASN A 22 -3.70 10.24 5.01
CA ASN A 22 -4.12 11.52 4.47
C ASN A 22 -4.11 11.48 2.94
N GLY A 23 -5.17 10.95 2.33
CA GLY A 23 -5.38 11.09 0.89
C GLY A 23 -6.28 10.01 0.33
N LYS A 24 -7.28 10.44 -0.44
CA LYS A 24 -7.84 9.57 -1.48
C LYS A 24 -6.69 9.22 -2.44
N GLY A 25 -6.58 7.95 -2.81
CA GLY A 25 -5.55 7.50 -3.75
C GLY A 25 -4.21 7.09 -3.12
N ILE A 26 -4.13 6.93 -1.79
CA ILE A 26 -2.98 6.26 -1.14
C ILE A 26 -3.39 4.86 -0.70
N PHE A 27 -2.69 3.85 -1.19
CA PHE A 27 -2.87 2.45 -0.76
C PHE A 27 -1.59 1.64 -0.93
N ILE A 28 -1.55 0.48 -0.28
CA ILE A 28 -0.55 -0.54 -0.55
C ILE A 28 -1.15 -1.72 -1.30
N GLU A 29 -0.33 -2.34 -2.13
CA GLU A 29 -0.69 -3.48 -2.96
C GLU A 29 0.47 -4.47 -3.04
N LEU A 30 0.16 -5.75 -3.26
CA LEU A 30 1.16 -6.80 -3.48
C LEU A 30 1.47 -6.90 -4.97
N GLN A 31 2.68 -6.56 -5.35
CA GLN A 31 3.19 -6.86 -6.69
C GLN A 31 3.65 -8.32 -6.72
N VAL A 32 3.18 -9.06 -7.73
CA VAL A 32 3.65 -10.42 -8.04
C VAL A 32 4.38 -10.36 -9.38
N PRO A 33 5.63 -10.85 -9.47
CA PRO A 33 6.42 -10.76 -10.69
C PRO A 33 5.75 -11.42 -11.91
N ASP A 34 5.90 -10.77 -13.05
CA ASP A 34 5.52 -11.23 -14.39
C ASP A 34 6.71 -11.07 -15.36
N GLU A 35 6.48 -11.30 -16.66
CA GLU A 35 7.53 -11.22 -17.70
C GLU A 35 8.15 -9.82 -17.87
N TYR A 36 7.48 -8.76 -17.37
CA TYR A 36 7.95 -7.37 -17.44
C TYR A 36 8.51 -6.87 -16.11
N SER A 37 8.50 -7.70 -15.07
CA SER A 37 8.90 -7.33 -13.73
C SER A 37 10.42 -7.28 -13.56
N LYS A 38 10.90 -6.20 -12.94
CA LYS A 38 12.32 -6.07 -12.57
C LYS A 38 12.71 -6.93 -11.37
N MET A 39 11.80 -7.10 -10.41
CA MET A 39 12.00 -7.92 -9.21
C MET A 39 11.54 -9.35 -9.45
N THR A 40 12.24 -10.33 -8.89
CA THR A 40 11.97 -11.76 -9.10
C THR A 40 11.17 -12.41 -7.96
N HIS A 41 10.86 -11.65 -6.90
CA HIS A 41 10.02 -12.09 -5.78
C HIS A 41 8.89 -11.09 -5.52
N PRO A 42 7.73 -11.55 -5.00
CA PRO A 42 6.66 -10.65 -4.60
C PRO A 42 7.10 -9.64 -3.53
N TYR A 43 6.61 -8.42 -3.65
CA TYR A 43 6.88 -7.35 -2.69
C TYR A 43 5.67 -6.42 -2.57
N ILE A 44 5.57 -5.76 -1.42
CA ILE A 44 4.54 -4.74 -1.20
C ILE A 44 5.09 -3.40 -1.67
N TYR A 45 4.29 -2.64 -2.39
CA TYR A 45 4.58 -1.25 -2.73
C TYR A 45 3.46 -0.35 -2.22
N ILE A 46 3.78 0.92 -2.03
CA ILE A 46 2.81 1.98 -1.80
C ILE A 46 2.61 2.74 -3.10
N ASP A 47 1.35 3.02 -3.43
CA ASP A 47 0.94 3.87 -4.54
C ASP A 47 0.46 5.20 -3.98
N THR A 48 1.10 6.30 -4.41
CA THR A 48 0.65 7.67 -4.11
C THR A 48 0.34 8.47 -5.38
N THR A 49 0.25 7.81 -6.55
CA THR A 49 0.07 8.48 -7.84
C THR A 49 -1.24 9.28 -7.92
N GLU A 50 -2.27 8.83 -7.20
CA GLU A 50 -3.58 9.49 -7.12
C GLU A 50 -3.75 10.40 -5.89
N LEU A 51 -2.67 10.66 -5.14
CA LEU A 51 -2.72 11.53 -3.97
C LEU A 51 -3.22 12.93 -4.34
N VAL A 52 -4.32 13.33 -3.69
CA VAL A 52 -4.86 14.69 -3.73
C VAL A 52 -4.35 15.48 -2.52
N THR A 53 -3.48 16.45 -2.77
CA THR A 53 -2.86 17.31 -1.75
C THR A 53 -2.52 18.67 -2.36
N ASP A 54 -2.50 19.70 -1.52
CA ASP A 54 -2.05 21.06 -1.82
C ASP A 54 -0.53 21.25 -1.67
N ASN A 55 0.16 20.27 -1.08
CA ASN A 55 1.62 20.24 -1.00
C ASN A 55 2.23 19.96 -2.39
N PRO A 56 2.87 20.94 -3.04
CA PRO A 56 3.44 20.76 -4.38
C PRO A 56 4.61 19.77 -4.41
N ASP A 57 5.24 19.51 -3.27
CA ASP A 57 6.41 18.63 -3.14
C ASP A 57 6.01 17.19 -2.75
N ALA A 58 4.72 16.90 -2.64
CA ALA A 58 4.27 15.55 -2.29
C ALA A 58 4.57 14.56 -3.44
N PRO A 59 5.35 13.48 -3.17
CA PRO A 59 5.69 12.51 -4.21
C PRO A 59 4.45 11.72 -4.65
N LYS A 60 4.31 11.52 -5.96
CA LYS A 60 3.20 10.81 -6.61
C LYS A 60 3.73 9.61 -7.38
N ASP A 61 4.25 8.66 -6.63
CA ASP A 61 5.09 7.58 -7.15
C ASP A 61 4.60 6.21 -6.67
N ARG A 62 5.19 5.16 -7.25
CA ARG A 62 5.07 3.79 -6.76
C ARG A 62 6.44 3.31 -6.30
N VAL A 63 6.56 2.99 -5.02
CA VAL A 63 7.84 2.59 -4.42
C VAL A 63 7.66 1.39 -3.49
N PRO A 64 8.68 0.52 -3.36
CA PRO A 64 8.65 -0.55 -2.36
C PRO A 64 8.31 0.00 -0.98
N TRP A 65 7.43 -0.68 -0.27
CA TRP A 65 6.94 -0.24 1.04
C TRP A 65 7.47 -1.16 2.14
N LEU A 66 7.95 -0.54 3.22
CA LEU A 66 8.39 -1.23 4.42
C LEU A 66 7.40 -0.91 5.54
N ALA A 67 6.80 -1.94 6.12
CA ALA A 67 5.91 -1.78 7.27
C ALA A 67 6.69 -1.26 8.47
N SER A 68 6.26 -0.14 9.04
CA SER A 68 6.78 0.34 10.32
C SER A 68 6.20 -0.47 11.49
N GLN A 69 6.74 -0.29 12.69
CA GLN A 69 6.16 -0.90 13.89
C GLN A 69 4.72 -0.42 14.15
N THR A 70 4.41 0.85 13.83
CA THR A 70 3.06 1.40 13.98
C THR A 70 2.09 0.89 12.92
N ASP A 71 2.59 0.41 11.78
CA ASP A 71 1.78 -0.30 10.77
C ASP A 71 1.45 -1.72 11.21
N MET A 72 2.45 -2.43 11.74
CA MET A 72 2.29 -3.81 12.19
C MET A 72 1.35 -3.94 13.40
N LEU A 73 1.33 -2.93 14.29
CA LEU A 73 0.49 -2.91 15.49
C LEU A 73 -0.88 -2.25 15.27
N ALA A 74 -1.21 -1.87 14.04
CA ALA A 74 -2.44 -1.16 13.74
C ALA A 74 -3.66 -2.05 13.55
N GLU A 75 -4.82 -1.46 13.87
CA GLU A 75 -6.14 -2.12 13.85
C GLU A 75 -7.12 -1.47 12.85
N ASP A 76 -6.70 -0.39 12.19
CA ASP A 76 -7.51 0.47 11.31
C ASP A 76 -7.20 0.27 9.82
N TRP A 77 -6.73 -0.92 9.42
CA TRP A 77 -6.61 -1.26 8.00
C TRP A 77 -7.97 -1.46 7.35
N GLU A 78 -8.12 -1.10 6.08
CA GLU A 78 -9.33 -1.28 5.28
C GLU A 78 -9.00 -1.68 3.84
N VAL A 79 -9.90 -2.40 3.18
CA VAL A 79 -9.79 -2.69 1.73
C VAL A 79 -10.28 -1.46 0.98
N VAL A 80 -9.56 -1.09 -0.08
CA VAL A 80 -9.94 0.01 -0.98
C VAL A 80 -10.04 -0.49 -2.42
N GLU A 81 -10.73 0.28 -3.27
CA GLU A 81 -10.89 0.00 -4.72
C GLU A 81 -9.79 0.67 -5.54
#